data_AF-A0A5D6YBK4-F1
#
_entry.id   AF-A0A5D6YBK4-F1
#
_cell.length_a   1.000
_cell.length_b   1.000
_cell.length_c   1.000
_cell.angle_alpha   90.00
_cell.angle_beta   90.00
_cell.angle_gamma   90.00
#
_symmetry.space_group_name_H-M   'P 1'
#
loop_
_entity.id
_entity.type
_entity.pdbx_description
1 polymer ?
#
loop_
_entity_poly.entity_id
_entity_poly.type
_entity_poly.pdbx_seq_one_letter_code
_entity_poly.pdbx_strand_id
1 'polypeptide(L)'
;MRRGALRRPESLTDKYRILGKIGEGTYGMVFKAEALSTALLPRPSATSASSSSSATSGVTNATAAADDEEPLTFAIKLVKPHKEGKNDVVLSSATVREIKLLRELQHDNVVHLHDVHLDPREKMLALVFEYADHDLHDIIVQSKQKPLSEYTRKSL
;
A
#
# COMPACT_ATOMS: atom_id res chain seq x y z
N MET A 1 -2.41 7.81 -42.40
CA MET A 1 -3.04 7.98 -41.07
C MET A 1 -2.73 6.75 -40.22
N ARG A 2 -1.68 6.78 -39.39
CA ARG A 2 -1.37 5.68 -38.47
C ARG A 2 -2.32 5.81 -37.29
N ARG A 3 -3.29 4.90 -37.15
CA ARG A 3 -4.04 4.74 -35.90
C ARG A 3 -3.02 4.36 -34.84
N GLY A 4 -2.61 5.31 -33.99
CA GLY A 4 -1.83 4.98 -32.80
C GLY A 4 -2.61 3.93 -32.04
N ALA A 5 -2.00 2.76 -31.82
CA ALA A 5 -2.59 1.75 -30.96
C ALA A 5 -2.89 2.43 -29.62
N LEU A 6 -4.17 2.55 -29.25
CA LEU A 6 -4.52 3.05 -27.92
C LEU A 6 -3.82 2.11 -26.94
N ARG A 7 -2.82 2.62 -26.21
CA ARG A 7 -2.20 1.90 -25.10
C ARG A 7 -3.34 1.40 -24.22
N ARG A 8 -3.44 0.07 -24.07
CA ARG A 8 -4.39 -0.52 -23.13
C ARG A 8 -4.09 0.09 -21.75
N PRO A 9 -5.09 0.52 -20.96
CA PRO A 9 -4.84 0.91 -19.59
C PRO A 9 -4.16 -0.26 -18.87
N GLU A 10 -3.08 0.00 -18.14
CA GLU A 10 -2.36 -1.01 -17.37
C GLU A 10 -3.32 -1.63 -16.36
N SER A 11 -3.39 -2.95 -16.32
CA SER A 11 -4.23 -3.65 -15.35
C SER A 11 -3.56 -3.68 -13.98
N LEU A 12 -4.34 -3.99 -12.94
CA LEU A 12 -3.82 -4.19 -11.60
C LEU A 12 -2.70 -5.25 -11.58
N THR A 13 -2.84 -6.33 -12.33
CA THR A 13 -1.88 -7.44 -12.40
C THR A 13 -0.61 -7.11 -13.19
N ASP A 14 -0.64 -6.06 -14.02
CA ASP A 14 0.57 -5.59 -14.71
C ASP A 14 1.52 -4.87 -13.74
N LYS A 15 0.97 -4.29 -12.65
CA LYS A 15 1.71 -3.52 -11.66
C LYS A 15 1.98 -4.25 -10.35
N TYR A 16 1.11 -5.18 -9.95
CA TYR A 16 1.17 -5.81 -8.64
C TYR A 16 1.12 -7.32 -8.71
N ARG A 17 1.95 -7.98 -7.90
CA ARG A 17 1.91 -9.41 -7.63
C ARG A 17 1.11 -9.66 -6.36
N ILE A 18 -0.05 -10.27 -6.48
CA ILE A 18 -0.88 -10.63 -5.32
C ILE A 18 -0.22 -11.79 -4.57
N LEU A 19 0.07 -11.60 -3.28
CA LEU A 19 0.69 -12.62 -2.43
C LEU A 19 -0.33 -13.50 -1.72
N GLY A 20 -1.38 -12.90 -1.15
CA GLY A 20 -2.35 -13.64 -0.35
C GLY A 20 -3.44 -12.75 0.24
N LYS A 21 -4.53 -13.37 0.68
CA LYS A 21 -5.66 -12.67 1.33
C LYS A 21 -5.32 -12.39 2.79
N ILE A 22 -5.42 -11.13 3.19
CA ILE A 22 -5.18 -10.67 4.58
C ILE A 22 -6.45 -10.25 5.30
N GLY A 23 -7.55 -10.02 4.57
CA GLY A 23 -8.81 -9.63 5.19
C GLY A 23 -10.03 -9.89 4.33
N GLU A 24 -11.17 -10.06 4.99
CA GLU A 24 -12.49 -10.03 4.38
C GLU A 24 -13.42 -9.18 5.22
N GLY A 25 -14.17 -8.32 4.54
CA GLY A 25 -15.23 -7.54 5.18
C GLY A 25 -16.51 -7.57 4.37
N THR A 26 -17.52 -6.91 4.92
CA THR A 26 -18.83 -6.70 4.28
C THR A 26 -18.69 -6.09 2.89
N TYR A 27 -17.74 -5.17 2.72
CA TYR A 27 -17.57 -4.35 1.51
C TYR A 27 -16.55 -4.91 0.52
N GLY A 28 -15.83 -5.97 0.85
CA GLY A 28 -14.70 -6.37 0.01
C GLY A 28 -13.80 -7.44 0.56
N MET A 29 -12.73 -7.68 -0.19
CA MET A 29 -11.61 -8.53 0.20
C MET A 29 -10.34 -7.69 0.18
N VAL A 30 -9.39 -7.98 1.08
CA VAL A 30 -8.10 -7.31 1.14
C VAL A 30 -7.00 -8.33 0.94
N PHE A 31 -6.07 -8.00 0.05
CA PHE A 31 -4.92 -8.84 -0.29
C PHE A 31 -3.62 -8.11 0.00
N LYS A 32 -2.61 -8.83 0.47
CA LYS A 32 -1.22 -8.37 0.43
C LYS A 32 -0.70 -8.56 -0.98
N ALA A 33 0.02 -7.58 -1.49
CA ALA A 33 0.64 -7.60 -2.80
C ALA A 33 2.02 -6.95 -2.77
N GLU A 34 2.84 -7.22 -3.79
CA GLU A 34 4.12 -6.55 -4.02
C GLU A 34 4.09 -5.81 -5.34
N ALA A 35 4.79 -4.68 -5.42
CA ALA A 35 4.97 -4.00 -6.70
C ALA A 35 5.87 -4.81 -7.65
N LEU A 36 5.46 -4.93 -8.91
CA LEU A 36 6.21 -5.57 -10.00
C LEU A 36 7.23 -4.62 -10.65
N SER A 37 7.12 -3.31 -10.39
CA SER A 37 8.00 -2.29 -10.98
C SER A 37 8.59 -1.40 -9.91
N THR A 38 9.92 -1.30 -9.93
CA THR A 38 10.73 -0.34 -9.17
C THR A 38 10.38 1.12 -9.52
N ALA A 39 9.60 1.38 -10.58
CA ALA A 39 9.11 2.73 -10.89
C ALA A 39 7.98 3.21 -9.96
N LEU A 40 7.36 2.31 -9.19
CA LEU A 40 6.40 2.64 -8.12
C LEU A 40 7.09 3.01 -6.81
N LEU A 41 8.43 2.99 -6.75
CA LEU A 41 9.16 3.48 -5.60
C LEU A 41 8.84 4.97 -5.37
N PRO A 42 8.44 5.37 -4.15
CA PRO A 42 8.65 6.74 -3.72
C PRO A 42 10.16 6.98 -3.85
N ARG A 43 10.59 7.82 -4.79
CA ARG A 43 12.01 8.22 -4.82
C ARG A 43 12.32 8.79 -3.44
N PRO A 44 13.35 8.31 -2.73
CA PRO A 44 13.83 9.03 -1.57
C PRO A 44 14.15 10.43 -2.05
N SER A 45 13.41 11.42 -1.54
CA SER A 45 13.67 12.81 -1.83
C SER A 45 15.10 13.09 -1.40
N ALA A 46 15.96 13.35 -2.38
CA ALA A 46 17.26 13.94 -2.13
C ALA A 46 17.02 15.30 -1.44
N THR A 47 17.02 15.30 -0.11
CA THR A 47 16.92 16.52 0.70
C THR A 47 18.11 16.55 1.64
N SER A 48 19.15 17.21 1.13
CA SER A 48 20.18 17.98 1.84
C SER A 48 21.02 17.28 2.91
N ALA A 49 22.28 17.07 2.51
CA ALA A 49 23.43 17.25 3.38
C ALA A 49 23.33 18.56 4.21
N SER A 50 23.55 18.44 5.51
CA SER A 50 24.15 19.49 6.34
C SER A 50 24.87 18.85 7.53
N SER A 51 26.14 18.53 7.30
CA SER A 51 27.28 18.77 8.18
C SER A 51 27.07 18.78 9.71
N SER A 52 27.66 17.80 10.40
CA SER A 52 28.72 18.12 11.36
C SER A 52 29.74 16.98 11.45
N SER A 53 31.00 17.36 11.31
CA SER A 53 32.20 16.54 11.23
C SER A 53 32.73 16.15 12.60
N SER A 54 33.11 14.89 12.79
CA SER A 54 34.26 14.54 13.61
C SER A 54 34.91 13.26 13.08
N ALA A 55 36.13 13.43 12.60
CA ALA A 55 36.98 12.38 12.07
C ALA A 55 37.44 11.43 13.18
N THR A 56 37.38 10.12 12.95
CA THR A 56 38.42 9.18 13.40
C THR A 56 38.58 8.06 12.38
N SER A 57 39.83 7.85 11.98
CA SER A 57 40.31 6.89 11.00
C SER A 57 40.31 5.46 11.55
N GLY A 58 39.98 4.45 10.73
CA GLY A 58 40.30 3.05 11.07
C GLY A 58 39.51 1.99 10.30
N VAL A 59 40.12 1.45 9.23
CA VAL A 59 40.09 0.06 8.72
C VAL A 59 38.80 -0.77 8.86
N THR A 60 38.17 -1.18 7.74
CA THR A 60 38.10 -2.58 7.23
C THR A 60 37.01 -2.76 6.16
N ASN A 61 37.43 -3.46 5.10
CA ASN A 61 36.69 -4.34 4.20
C ASN A 61 35.54 -3.83 3.32
N ALA A 62 35.84 -3.87 2.02
CA ALA A 62 34.89 -4.10 0.96
C ALA A 62 34.14 -5.42 1.20
N THR A 63 32.87 -5.33 1.60
CA THR A 63 31.87 -6.35 1.34
C THR A 63 30.83 -5.72 0.44
N ALA A 64 30.77 -6.18 -0.80
CA ALA A 64 29.69 -5.90 -1.73
C ALA A 64 28.40 -6.40 -1.09
N ALA A 65 27.57 -5.48 -0.60
CA ALA A 65 26.21 -5.78 -0.20
C ALA A 65 25.42 -6.03 -1.48
N ALA A 66 24.94 -7.27 -1.65
CA ALA A 66 23.74 -7.47 -2.44
C ALA A 66 22.67 -6.66 -1.72
N ASP A 67 22.15 -5.63 -2.37
CA ASP A 67 21.04 -4.85 -1.83
C ASP A 67 19.85 -5.81 -1.68
N ASP A 68 19.64 -6.32 -0.46
CA ASP A 68 18.41 -6.96 -0.01
C ASP A 68 17.30 -5.89 -0.01
N GLU A 69 16.90 -5.43 -1.20
CA GLU A 69 15.75 -4.56 -1.38
C GLU A 69 14.50 -5.39 -1.09
N GLU A 70 14.05 -5.34 0.18
CA GLU A 70 12.76 -5.88 0.59
C GLU A 70 11.68 -5.36 -0.37
N PRO A 71 10.93 -6.27 -1.03
CA PRO A 71 9.98 -5.88 -2.05
C PRO A 71 8.90 -5.00 -1.43
N LEU A 72 8.63 -3.84 -2.06
CA LEU A 72 7.65 -2.90 -1.54
C LEU A 72 6.26 -3.53 -1.54
N THR A 73 5.72 -3.75 -0.33
CA THR A 73 4.43 -4.40 -0.12
C THR A 73 3.28 -3.41 0.01
N PHE A 74 2.11 -3.81 -0.48
CA PHE A 74 0.88 -3.03 -0.48
C PHE A 74 -0.32 -3.86 -0.04
N ALA A 75 -1.34 -3.17 0.48
CA ALA A 75 -2.65 -3.73 0.76
C ALA A 75 -3.63 -3.35 -0.34
N ILE A 76 -4.16 -4.33 -1.07
CA ILE A 76 -5.12 -4.10 -2.15
C ILE A 76 -6.51 -4.49 -1.67
N LYS A 77 -7.39 -3.49 -1.51
CA LYS A 77 -8.80 -3.68 -1.18
C LYS A 77 -9.62 -3.78 -2.46
N LEU A 78 -10.16 -4.97 -2.71
CA LEU A 78 -11.10 -5.25 -3.77
C LEU A 78 -12.52 -4.97 -3.31
N VAL A 79 -13.19 -4.01 -3.93
CA VAL A 79 -14.56 -3.63 -3.59
C VAL A 79 -15.53 -4.60 -4.26
N LYS A 80 -16.41 -5.22 -3.45
CA LYS A 80 -17.46 -6.10 -3.98
C LYS A 80 -18.44 -5.25 -4.80
N PRO A 81 -18.77 -5.63 -6.05
CA PRO A 81 -19.75 -4.91 -6.84
C PRO A 81 -21.11 -4.95 -6.14
N HIS A 82 -21.79 -3.80 -6.09
CA HIS A 82 -23.11 -3.69 -5.52
C HIS A 82 -24.16 -4.03 -6.57
N LYS A 83 -25.24 -4.71 -6.18
CA LYS A 83 -26.37 -4.96 -7.07
C LYS A 83 -27.43 -3.91 -6.83
N GLU A 84 -27.68 -3.05 -7.82
CA GLU A 84 -28.76 -2.08 -7.79
C GLU A 84 -29.84 -2.50 -8.80
N GLY A 85 -30.87 -3.20 -8.31
CA GLY A 85 -31.91 -3.78 -9.15
C GLY A 85 -31.37 -4.90 -10.07
N LYS A 86 -31.47 -4.70 -11.39
CA LYS A 86 -31.00 -5.66 -12.41
C LYS A 86 -29.58 -5.37 -12.92
N ASN A 87 -28.96 -4.28 -12.48
CA ASN A 87 -27.64 -3.86 -12.94
C ASN A 87 -26.61 -4.05 -11.82
N ASP A 88 -25.46 -4.64 -12.14
CA ASP A 88 -24.31 -4.58 -11.22
C ASP A 88 -23.67 -3.20 -11.31
N VAL A 89 -23.66 -2.48 -10.18
CA VAL A 89 -23.05 -1.17 -10.00
C VAL A 89 -21.78 -1.34 -9.18
N VAL A 90 -20.64 -1.09 -9.81
CA VAL A 90 -19.32 -1.17 -9.16
C VAL A 90 -19.05 0.05 -8.29
N LEU A 91 -19.58 1.20 -8.69
CA LEU A 91 -19.34 2.51 -8.08
C LEU A 91 -20.62 3.00 -7.41
N SER A 92 -20.82 2.60 -6.15
CA SER A 92 -21.85 3.23 -5.32
C SER A 92 -21.46 4.67 -4.99
N SER A 93 -22.45 5.54 -4.73
CA SER A 93 -22.20 6.93 -4.30
C SER A 93 -21.35 7.00 -3.03
N ALA A 94 -21.51 6.04 -2.12
CA ALA A 94 -20.70 5.90 -0.92
C ALA A 94 -19.22 5.61 -1.26
N THR A 95 -18.96 4.69 -2.20
CA THR A 95 -17.61 4.35 -2.65
C THR A 95 -16.91 5.53 -3.32
N VAL A 96 -17.63 6.30 -4.14
CA VAL A 96 -17.07 7.50 -4.78
C VAL A 96 -16.69 8.55 -3.72
N ARG A 97 -17.55 8.75 -2.71
CA ARG A 97 -17.24 9.66 -1.59
C ARG A 97 -16.02 9.17 -0.80
N GLU A 98 -15.94 7.88 -0.50
CA GLU A 98 -14.79 7.28 0.20
C GLU A 98 -13.48 7.51 -0.58
N ILE A 99 -13.46 7.22 -1.89
CA ILE A 99 -12.28 7.45 -2.74
C ILE A 99 -11.87 8.92 -2.74
N LYS A 100 -12.83 9.84 -2.85
CA LYS A 100 -12.52 11.28 -2.88
C LYS A 100 -11.87 11.73 -1.57
N LEU A 101 -12.41 11.29 -0.43
CA LEU A 101 -11.83 11.60 0.88
C LEU A 101 -10.43 11.02 1.02
N LEU A 102 -10.24 9.74 0.65
CA LEU A 102 -8.94 9.07 0.74
C LEU A 102 -7.87 9.69 -0.16
N ARG A 103 -8.25 10.27 -1.32
CA ARG A 103 -7.32 10.97 -2.22
C ARG A 103 -6.83 12.31 -1.67
N GLU A 104 -7.63 12.97 -0.82
CA GLU A 104 -7.27 14.25 -0.21
C GLU A 104 -6.57 14.06 1.14
N LEU A 105 -6.55 12.84 1.68
CA LEU A 105 -6.03 12.53 3.01
C LEU A 105 -4.58 12.02 2.92
N GLN A 106 -3.64 12.85 3.37
CA GLN A 106 -2.23 12.53 3.47
C GLN A 106 -1.69 12.97 4.82
N HIS A 107 -1.29 12.01 5.65
CA HIS A 107 -0.76 12.26 6.99
C HIS A 107 0.05 11.05 7.47
N ASP A 108 1.14 11.27 8.19
CA ASP A 108 2.07 10.21 8.62
C ASP A 108 1.40 9.11 9.45
N ASN A 109 0.38 9.46 10.24
CA ASN A 109 -0.38 8.53 11.08
C ASN A 109 -1.66 7.98 10.43
N VAL A 110 -1.85 8.16 9.12
CA VAL A 110 -3.02 7.59 8.41
C VAL A 110 -2.57 6.88 7.14
N VAL A 111 -3.02 5.64 6.98
CA VAL A 111 -2.68 4.81 5.82
C VAL A 111 -2.98 5.52 4.50
N HIS A 112 -1.97 5.61 3.65
CA HIS A 112 -2.07 6.34 2.40
C HIS A 112 -2.68 5.50 1.28
N LEU A 113 -3.56 6.11 0.48
CA LEU A 113 -4.09 5.53 -0.76
C LEU A 113 -3.13 5.86 -1.92
N HIS A 114 -2.36 4.88 -2.37
CA HIS A 114 -1.37 5.04 -3.44
C HIS A 114 -2.00 5.08 -4.84
N ASP A 115 -2.93 4.18 -5.13
CA ASP A 115 -3.52 4.07 -6.47
C ASP A 115 -4.95 3.53 -6.43
N VAL A 116 -5.72 3.81 -7.48
CA VAL A 116 -7.09 3.33 -7.66
C VAL A 116 -7.22 2.73 -9.05
N HIS A 117 -7.45 1.42 -9.11
CA HIS A 117 -7.67 0.71 -10.37
C HIS A 117 -9.15 0.42 -10.54
N LEU A 118 -9.68 0.84 -11.68
CA LEU A 118 -11.05 0.55 -12.09
C LEU A 118 -10.98 -0.17 -13.43
N ASP A 119 -11.50 -1.40 -13.46
CA ASP A 119 -11.64 -2.20 -14.66
C ASP A 119 -13.13 -2.29 -15.04
N PRO A 120 -13.62 -1.46 -16.00
CA PRO A 120 -15.03 -1.44 -16.38
C PRO A 120 -15.51 -2.74 -17.01
N ARG A 121 -14.60 -3.51 -17.61
CA ARG A 121 -14.92 -4.80 -18.27
C ARG A 121 -15.21 -5.90 -17.27
N GLU A 122 -14.36 -5.99 -16.24
CA GLU A 122 -14.47 -6.99 -15.18
C GLU A 122 -15.35 -6.51 -14.01
N LYS A 123 -15.86 -5.28 -14.10
CA LYS A 123 -16.66 -4.63 -13.07
C LYS A 123 -15.96 -4.65 -11.71
N MET A 124 -14.66 -4.37 -11.71
CA MET A 124 -13.79 -4.50 -10.55
C MET A 124 -13.21 -3.14 -10.18
N LEU A 125 -13.25 -2.82 -8.88
CA LEU A 125 -12.60 -1.66 -8.29
C LEU A 125 -11.62 -2.14 -7.23
N ALA A 126 -10.36 -1.72 -7.37
CA ALA A 126 -9.29 -2.00 -6.43
C ALA A 126 -8.68 -0.70 -5.90
N LEU A 127 -8.52 -0.62 -4.59
CA LEU A 127 -7.86 0.48 -3.90
C LEU A 127 -6.53 -0.03 -3.35
N VAL A 128 -5.43 0.61 -3.70
CA VAL A 128 -4.07 0.22 -3.29
C VAL A 128 -3.64 1.12 -2.14
N PHE A 129 -3.41 0.53 -0.99
CA PHE A 129 -2.97 1.19 0.23
C PHE A 129 -1.57 0.76 0.62
N GLU A 130 -0.93 1.57 1.45
CA GLU A 130 0.22 1.15 2.25
C GLU A 130 -0.14 -0.11 3.05
N TYR A 131 0.82 -1.04 3.16
CA TYR A 131 0.69 -2.23 3.98
C TYR A 131 1.36 -2.04 5.34
N ALA A 132 0.65 -2.38 6.41
CA ALA A 132 1.20 -2.52 7.75
C ALA A 132 1.18 -4.00 8.16
N ASP A 133 2.27 -4.48 8.75
CA ASP A 133 2.39 -5.89 9.16
C ASP A 133 1.42 -6.27 10.27
N HIS A 134 1.07 -5.31 11.13
CA HIS A 134 0.25 -5.53 12.32
C HIS A 134 -0.85 -4.47 12.43
N ASP A 135 -2.03 -4.91 12.87
CA ASP A 135 -3.03 -4.00 13.40
C ASP A 135 -2.87 -3.81 14.92
N LEU A 136 -3.56 -2.81 15.47
CA LEU A 136 -3.46 -2.50 16.88
C LEU A 136 -3.99 -3.65 17.77
N HIS A 137 -4.98 -4.40 17.31
CA HIS A 137 -5.53 -5.52 18.06
C HIS A 137 -4.47 -6.63 18.20
N ASP A 138 -3.78 -6.97 17.12
CA ASP A 138 -2.72 -7.98 17.11
C ASP A 138 -1.56 -7.58 18.04
N ILE A 139 -1.16 -6.31 18.02
CA ILE A 139 -0.13 -5.77 18.93
C ILE A 139 -0.58 -5.92 20.39
N ILE A 140 -1.83 -5.56 20.70
CA ILE A 140 -2.38 -5.68 22.05
C ILE A 140 -2.43 -7.15 22.49
N VAL A 141 -2.84 -8.07 21.62
CA VAL A 141 -2.90 -9.49 21.95
C VAL A 141 -1.49 -10.06 22.18
N GLN A 142 -0.53 -9.73 21.33
CA GLN A 142 0.86 -10.19 21.46
C GLN A 142 1.54 -9.61 22.71
N SER A 143 1.16 -8.41 23.12
CA SER A 143 1.68 -7.77 24.35
C SER A 143 1.40 -8.57 25.63
N LYS A 144 0.42 -9.48 25.61
CA LYS A 144 0.16 -10.39 26.74
C LYS A 144 1.28 -11.39 26.96
N GLN A 145 2.00 -11.77 25.90
CA GLN A 145 3.12 -12.72 25.96
C GLN A 145 4.46 -12.01 26.18
N LYS A 146 4.63 -10.84 25.57
CA LYS A 146 5.80 -9.96 25.76
C LYS A 146 5.31 -8.59 26.22
N PRO A 147 5.34 -8.28 27.53
CA PRO A 147 4.76 -7.05 28.05
C PRO A 147 5.42 -5.83 27.42
N LEU A 148 4.59 -4.94 26.89
CA LEU A 148 5.01 -3.62 26.42
C LEU A 148 5.46 -2.77 27.61
N SER A 149 6.25 -1.73 27.34
CA SER A 149 6.62 -0.76 28.38
C SER A 149 5.37 -0.13 28.99
N GLU A 150 5.44 0.25 30.27
CA GLU A 150 4.33 0.92 30.96
C GLU A 150 3.86 2.18 30.23
N TYR A 151 4.78 2.94 29.66
CA TYR A 151 4.45 4.14 28.87
C TYR A 151 3.65 3.77 27.62
N THR A 152 4.14 2.79 26.85
CA THR A 152 3.46 2.31 25.64
C THR A 152 2.06 1.79 25.97
N ARG A 153 1.92 0.98 27.03
CA ARG A 153 0.62 0.43 27.43
C ARG A 153 -0.39 1.50 27.86
N LYS A 154 0.05 2.61 28.47
CA LYS A 154 -0.80 3.71 28.91
C LYS A 154 -1.13 4.72 27.81
N SER A 155 -0.35 4.73 26.74
CA SER A 155 -0.51 5.63 25.60
C SER A 155 -1.35 5.01 24.47
N LEU A 156 -1.61 3.71 24.53
CA LEU A 156 -2.60 3.02 23.69
C LEU A 156 -4.02 3.29 24.20
#